data_AF-A0A3A5M655-F1
#
_entry.id   AF-A0A3A5M655-F1
#
_cell.length_a   1.000
_cell.length_b   1.000
_cell.length_c   1.000
_cell.angle_alpha   90.00
_cell.angle_beta   90.00
_cell.angle_gamma   90.00
#
_symmetry.space_group_name_H-M   'P 1'
#
loop_
_entity.id
_entity.type
_entity.pdbx_description
1 polymer ?
#
loop_
_entity_poly.entity_id
_entity_poly.type
_entity_poly.pdbx_seq_one_letter_code
_entity_poly.pdbx_strand_id
1 'polypeptide(L)'
;MTAPSSAVDTPLENSVTLRFLASPTDLGHSGSVDAGTVLEWVDKAAYAAAVGWAKTYCVTAYVGNIHFADPVVVGDLVEVEATIVHTGTSSMHIRTVVSSGSVSGDDGGKRSECLVIFVAVGPDGKPVPVPAFEPRTDAERLDSDHAVARIAVRKDIVEEMRRQEYTDAGTAERTVLRFLAAPTDVNWGGKVHGGTVMDWIDEAAYVCSTRYCGLDTVAVFSGGVRFLKPLRIGDVVEVEARLVYTGHKGMHVAVHVRSGSPRSREMDLTTTCLTVMVARDDEGTAVPVPPWAPRSEEDRRLHEHARNLLLIRSRAPGSVLPTHLRPGSGGNE
;
A
#
# COMPACT_ATOMS: atom_id res chain seq x y z
N MET A 1 34.66 27.98 -37.79
CA MET A 1 33.66 28.01 -36.70
C MET A 1 32.74 26.82 -36.90
N THR A 2 33.03 25.73 -36.21
CA THR A 2 32.21 24.51 -36.18
C THR A 2 31.02 24.77 -35.27
N ALA A 3 29.80 24.49 -35.76
CA ALA A 3 28.58 24.58 -34.98
C ALA A 3 28.65 23.67 -33.74
N PRO A 4 28.07 24.06 -32.59
CA PRO A 4 28.01 23.17 -31.45
C PRO A 4 27.14 21.96 -31.82
N SER A 5 27.72 20.77 -31.66
CA SER A 5 27.01 19.50 -31.71
C SER A 5 25.76 19.59 -30.84
N SER A 6 24.59 19.37 -31.44
CA SER A 6 23.35 19.12 -30.71
C SER A 6 23.61 18.01 -29.70
N ALA A 7 23.40 18.29 -28.41
CA ALA A 7 23.40 17.25 -27.39
C ALA A 7 22.36 16.21 -27.82
N VAL A 8 22.79 14.96 -28.00
CA VAL A 8 21.86 13.84 -28.13
C VAL A 8 21.10 13.81 -26.82
N ASP A 9 19.80 14.09 -26.89
CA ASP A 9 18.89 14.06 -25.74
C ASP A 9 18.74 12.60 -25.32
N THR A 10 19.67 12.12 -24.49
CA THR A 10 19.62 10.77 -23.95
C THR A 10 18.30 10.63 -23.19
N PRO A 11 17.40 9.72 -23.58
CA PRO A 11 16.11 9.61 -22.93
C PRO A 11 16.29 9.33 -21.45
N LEU A 12 15.46 9.96 -20.61
CA LEU A 12 15.43 9.67 -19.19
C LEU A 12 15.18 8.17 -18.98
N GLU A 13 16.04 7.52 -18.21
CA GLU A 13 15.75 6.17 -17.71
C GLU A 13 14.48 6.24 -16.85
N ASN A 14 13.49 5.44 -17.22
CA ASN A 14 12.19 5.42 -16.56
C ASN A 14 12.07 4.31 -15.51
N SER A 15 13.14 3.55 -15.25
CA SER A 15 13.13 2.46 -14.27
C SER A 15 14.33 2.50 -13.32
N VAL A 16 14.12 1.95 -12.12
CA VAL A 16 15.15 1.71 -11.10
C VAL A 16 14.93 0.32 -10.53
N THR A 17 16.00 -0.46 -10.36
CA THR A 17 15.94 -1.76 -9.70
C THR A 17 16.77 -1.73 -8.43
N LEU A 18 16.14 -2.02 -7.29
CA LEU A 18 16.85 -2.31 -6.04
C LEU A 18 17.07 -3.82 -5.93
N ARG A 19 18.27 -4.22 -5.52
CA ARG A 19 18.64 -5.62 -5.26
C ARG A 19 19.32 -5.74 -3.91
N PHE A 20 18.83 -6.62 -3.06
CA PHE A 20 19.37 -6.84 -1.72
C PHE A 20 18.94 -8.21 -1.20
N LEU A 21 19.60 -8.70 -0.15
CA LEU A 21 19.19 -9.92 0.54
C LEU A 21 18.16 -9.58 1.62
N ALA A 22 17.13 -10.40 1.76
CA ALA A 22 16.23 -10.34 2.92
C ALA A 22 17.03 -10.69 4.20
N SER A 23 17.14 -9.73 5.10
CA SER A 23 17.91 -9.81 6.34
C SER A 23 17.16 -10.59 7.43
N PRO A 24 17.85 -11.21 8.39
CA PRO A 24 17.20 -11.76 9.59
C PRO A 24 16.38 -10.73 10.39
N THR A 25 16.72 -9.44 10.27
CA THR A 25 15.94 -8.34 10.89
C THR A 25 14.63 -8.05 10.18
N ASP A 26 14.46 -8.56 8.95
CA ASP A 26 13.23 -8.40 8.16
C ASP A 26 12.22 -9.52 8.44
N LEU A 27 12.58 -10.46 9.32
CA LEU A 27 11.72 -11.56 9.73
C LEU A 27 10.50 -11.01 10.46
N GLY A 28 9.34 -11.28 9.88
CA GLY A 28 8.05 -10.93 10.43
C GLY A 28 7.53 -11.89 11.48
N HIS A 29 6.31 -11.62 11.93
CA HIS A 29 5.65 -12.38 12.99
C HIS A 29 5.27 -13.80 12.56
N SER A 30 5.07 -14.01 11.25
CA SER A 30 4.58 -15.26 10.65
C SER A 30 5.68 -16.23 10.19
N GLY A 31 6.95 -15.99 10.57
CA GLY A 31 8.09 -16.80 10.11
C GLY A 31 8.52 -16.53 8.66
N SER A 32 7.95 -15.49 8.04
CA SER A 32 8.34 -14.93 6.73
C SER A 32 8.43 -13.41 6.84
N VAL A 33 8.88 -12.72 5.79
CA VAL A 33 8.90 -11.25 5.80
C VAL A 33 7.46 -10.73 5.78
N ASP A 34 7.14 -9.81 6.71
CA ASP A 34 5.82 -9.21 6.81
C ASP A 34 5.50 -8.29 5.62
N ALA A 35 4.20 -8.10 5.36
CA ALA A 35 3.73 -7.29 4.23
C ALA A 35 4.15 -5.83 4.36
N GLY A 36 4.21 -5.30 5.59
CA GLY A 36 4.75 -3.99 5.92
C GLY A 36 6.16 -3.76 5.36
N THR A 37 7.07 -4.69 5.61
CA THR A 37 8.45 -4.64 5.13
C THR A 37 8.54 -4.66 3.60
N VAL A 38 7.76 -5.53 2.95
CA VAL A 38 7.70 -5.58 1.47
C VAL A 38 7.20 -4.24 0.90
N LEU A 39 6.19 -3.66 1.52
CA LEU A 39 5.66 -2.34 1.16
C LEU A 39 6.69 -1.22 1.37
N GLU A 40 7.53 -1.30 2.40
CA GLU A 40 8.64 -0.36 2.60
C GLU A 40 9.66 -0.44 1.46
N TRP A 41 10.05 -1.65 1.04
CA TRP A 41 10.99 -1.82 -0.08
C TRP A 41 10.42 -1.29 -1.40
N VAL A 42 9.12 -1.54 -1.63
CA VAL A 42 8.36 -0.97 -2.75
C VAL A 42 8.40 0.55 -2.73
N ASP A 43 8.16 1.18 -1.58
CA ASP A 43 8.20 2.65 -1.44
C ASP A 43 9.60 3.21 -1.70
N LYS A 44 10.66 2.55 -1.22
CA LYS A 44 12.06 2.94 -1.46
C LYS A 44 12.43 2.91 -2.95
N ALA A 45 12.09 1.82 -3.65
CA ALA A 45 12.37 1.68 -5.07
C ALA A 45 11.58 2.71 -5.89
N ALA A 46 10.29 2.87 -5.58
CA ALA A 46 9.42 3.84 -6.24
C ALA A 46 9.86 5.29 -5.97
N TYR A 47 10.31 5.62 -4.75
CA TYR A 47 10.88 6.93 -4.45
C TYR A 47 12.14 7.21 -5.25
N ALA A 48 13.05 6.23 -5.37
CA ALA A 48 14.26 6.37 -6.17
C ALA A 48 13.94 6.64 -7.64
N ALA A 49 12.99 5.92 -8.22
CA ALA A 49 12.49 6.16 -9.58
C ALA A 49 11.84 7.55 -9.70
N ALA A 50 11.00 7.95 -8.74
CA ALA A 50 10.30 9.24 -8.75
C ALA A 50 11.27 10.43 -8.70
N VAL A 51 12.23 10.42 -7.76
CA VAL A 51 13.23 11.50 -7.65
C VAL A 51 14.19 11.46 -8.84
N GLY A 52 14.54 10.28 -9.32
CA GLY A 52 15.32 10.08 -10.54
C GLY A 52 14.65 10.73 -11.75
N TRP A 53 13.32 10.62 -11.87
CA TRP A 53 12.54 11.21 -12.96
C TRP A 53 12.30 12.71 -12.77
N ALA A 54 11.78 13.12 -11.61
CA ALA A 54 11.36 14.50 -11.35
C ALA A 54 12.53 15.46 -11.03
N LYS A 55 13.70 14.93 -10.66
CA LYS A 55 14.89 15.68 -10.19
C LYS A 55 14.58 16.62 -9.02
N THR A 56 13.57 16.29 -8.23
CA THR A 56 13.13 17.06 -7.07
C THR A 56 12.58 16.13 -5.98
N TYR A 57 12.38 16.66 -4.79
CA TYR A 57 11.79 15.93 -3.68
C TYR A 57 10.37 15.44 -4.03
N CYS A 58 10.09 14.20 -3.67
CA CYS A 58 8.82 13.53 -3.96
C CYS A 58 8.22 12.97 -2.67
N VAL A 59 6.89 12.87 -2.62
CA VAL A 59 6.17 12.23 -1.52
C VAL A 59 5.23 11.17 -2.03
N THR A 60 5.10 10.07 -1.29
CA THR A 60 4.15 9.00 -1.57
C THR A 60 2.74 9.53 -1.36
N ALA A 61 1.90 9.45 -2.39
CA ALA A 61 0.50 9.87 -2.32
C ALA A 61 -0.46 8.67 -2.26
N TYR A 62 -0.08 7.57 -2.89
CA TYR A 62 -0.89 6.36 -2.96
C TYR A 62 -0.03 5.12 -3.18
N VAL A 63 -0.36 4.03 -2.49
CA VAL A 63 0.14 2.68 -2.76
C VAL A 63 -1.08 1.77 -2.80
N GLY A 64 -1.19 0.88 -3.79
CA GLY A 64 -2.28 -0.07 -3.73
C GLY A 64 -2.31 -1.14 -4.80
N ASN A 65 -3.29 -2.03 -4.60
CA ASN A 65 -3.53 -3.23 -5.39
C ASN A 65 -2.39 -4.25 -5.31
N ILE A 66 -1.66 -4.27 -4.18
CA ILE A 66 -0.66 -5.29 -3.93
C ILE A 66 -1.34 -6.56 -3.42
N HIS A 67 -0.96 -7.69 -4.02
CA HIS A 67 -1.33 -9.02 -3.55
C HIS A 67 -0.05 -9.73 -3.15
N PHE A 68 -0.05 -10.27 -1.94
CA PHE A 68 1.07 -11.04 -1.40
C PHE A 68 0.78 -12.51 -1.72
N ALA A 69 1.15 -12.94 -2.94
CA ALA A 69 0.84 -14.29 -3.41
C ALA A 69 1.77 -15.33 -2.76
N ASP A 70 3.07 -15.00 -2.70
CA ASP A 70 4.10 -15.87 -2.15
C ASP A 70 4.95 -15.10 -1.12
N PRO A 71 5.25 -15.70 0.04
CA PRO A 71 6.07 -15.06 1.06
C PRO A 71 7.52 -14.90 0.60
N VAL A 72 8.16 -13.81 1.02
CA VAL A 72 9.61 -13.64 0.89
C VAL A 72 10.27 -14.30 2.11
N VAL A 73 11.28 -15.13 1.87
CA VAL A 73 12.00 -15.84 2.93
C VAL A 73 13.31 -15.12 3.25
N VAL A 74 13.69 -15.09 4.53
CA VAL A 74 14.99 -14.56 4.94
C VAL A 74 16.12 -15.29 4.21
N GLY A 75 17.05 -14.54 3.64
CA GLY A 75 18.14 -15.05 2.82
C GLY A 75 17.84 -15.08 1.32
N ASP A 76 16.60 -14.87 0.88
CA ASP A 76 16.28 -14.68 -0.53
C ASP A 76 16.98 -13.43 -1.09
N LEU A 77 17.42 -13.50 -2.35
CA LEU A 77 17.72 -12.31 -3.13
C LEU A 77 16.40 -11.68 -3.55
N VAL A 78 16.16 -10.48 -3.07
CA VAL A 78 14.99 -9.65 -3.40
C VAL A 78 15.37 -8.67 -4.49
N GLU A 79 14.54 -8.58 -5.53
CA GLU A 79 14.60 -7.52 -6.53
C GLU A 79 13.29 -6.73 -6.54
N VAL A 80 13.40 -5.41 -6.47
CA VAL A 80 12.27 -4.49 -6.61
C VAL A 80 12.52 -3.59 -7.80
N GLU A 81 11.85 -3.89 -8.91
CA GLU A 81 11.86 -3.05 -10.11
C GLU A 81 10.74 -2.01 -10.01
N ALA A 82 11.09 -0.73 -10.11
CA ALA A 82 10.17 0.39 -10.11
C ALA A 82 10.27 1.14 -11.44
N THR A 83 9.17 1.19 -12.19
CA THR A 83 9.13 1.74 -13.56
C THR A 83 8.04 2.79 -13.68
N ILE A 84 8.39 4.00 -14.11
CA ILE A 84 7.47 5.08 -14.46
C ILE A 84 6.67 4.61 -15.68
N VAL A 85 5.36 4.52 -15.50
CA VAL A 85 4.40 4.05 -16.52
C VAL A 85 3.45 5.16 -16.97
N HIS A 86 3.29 6.22 -16.16
CA HIS A 86 2.48 7.38 -16.53
C HIS A 86 2.84 8.60 -15.69
N THR A 87 2.69 9.80 -16.25
CA THR A 87 2.85 11.07 -15.52
C THR A 87 1.62 11.96 -15.70
N GLY A 88 1.13 12.51 -14.60
CA GLY A 88 0.20 13.65 -14.62
C GLY A 88 0.97 14.97 -14.64
N THR A 89 0.36 16.05 -14.15
CA THR A 89 1.05 17.36 -14.06
C THR A 89 2.20 17.32 -13.06
N SER A 90 1.94 16.86 -11.83
CA SER A 90 2.92 16.80 -10.73
C SER A 90 3.10 15.39 -10.17
N SER A 91 2.37 14.40 -10.71
CA SER A 91 2.32 13.04 -10.19
C SER A 91 2.99 12.07 -11.15
N MET A 92 3.66 11.07 -10.60
CA MET A 92 4.25 9.95 -11.34
C MET A 92 3.59 8.67 -10.87
N HIS A 93 3.09 7.88 -11.80
CA HIS A 93 2.56 6.55 -11.57
C HIS A 93 3.66 5.54 -11.89
N ILE A 94 3.99 4.72 -10.91
CA ILE A 94 5.14 3.83 -10.91
C ILE A 94 4.63 2.42 -10.70
N ARG A 95 4.82 1.56 -11.69
CA ARG A 95 4.62 0.13 -11.52
C ARG A 95 5.81 -0.42 -10.75
N THR A 96 5.55 -1.13 -9.68
CA THR A 96 6.59 -1.86 -8.94
C THR A 96 6.36 -3.35 -9.04
N VAL A 97 7.41 -4.10 -9.36
CA VAL A 97 7.41 -5.57 -9.38
C VAL A 97 8.44 -6.05 -8.36
N VAL A 98 7.99 -6.89 -7.43
CA VAL A 98 8.84 -7.55 -6.43
C VAL A 98 9.02 -9.00 -6.85
N SER A 99 10.27 -9.44 -6.97
CA SER A 99 10.65 -10.84 -7.14
C SER A 99 11.57 -11.26 -6.00
N SER A 100 11.51 -12.55 -5.64
CA SER A 100 12.44 -13.14 -4.68
C SER A 100 12.78 -14.57 -5.07
N GLY A 101 14.03 -14.96 -4.85
CA GLY A 101 14.51 -16.32 -5.11
C GLY A 101 15.80 -16.64 -4.39
N SER A 102 16.14 -17.93 -4.42
CA SER A 102 17.40 -18.43 -3.85
C SER A 102 18.59 -17.81 -4.59
N VAL A 103 19.60 -17.37 -3.84
CA VAL A 103 20.87 -16.85 -4.36
C VAL A 103 21.58 -17.89 -5.25
N SER A 104 21.29 -19.17 -5.05
CA SER A 104 21.91 -20.29 -5.75
C SER A 104 21.35 -20.56 -7.17
N GLY A 105 20.38 -19.79 -7.64
CA GLY A 105 20.02 -19.74 -9.06
C GLY A 105 18.69 -20.37 -9.48
N ASP A 106 17.69 -20.43 -8.60
CA ASP A 106 16.30 -20.56 -9.08
C ASP A 106 15.85 -19.21 -9.64
N ASP A 107 15.24 -19.20 -10.84
CA ASP A 107 14.63 -18.00 -11.43
C ASP A 107 13.64 -17.42 -10.41
N GLY A 108 14.00 -16.31 -9.77
CA GLY A 108 13.21 -15.69 -8.73
C GLY A 108 11.80 -15.41 -9.22
N GLY A 109 10.81 -16.07 -8.61
CA GLY A 109 9.42 -15.89 -8.98
C GLY A 109 8.94 -14.48 -8.68
N LYS A 110 8.09 -13.92 -9.54
CA LYS A 110 7.38 -12.67 -9.26
C LYS A 110 6.45 -12.88 -8.06
N ARG A 111 6.71 -12.16 -6.97
CA ARG A 111 5.99 -12.29 -5.69
C ARG A 111 4.84 -11.30 -5.57
N SER A 112 5.05 -10.07 -6.06
CA SER A 112 4.05 -9.01 -5.95
C SER A 112 4.19 -7.99 -7.07
N GLU A 113 3.08 -7.40 -7.49
CA GLU A 113 3.04 -6.22 -8.36
C GLU A 113 2.09 -5.20 -7.76
N CYS A 114 2.47 -3.94 -7.76
CA CYS A 114 1.57 -2.87 -7.34
C CYS A 114 1.84 -1.56 -8.09
N LEU A 115 0.90 -0.63 -7.95
CA LEU A 115 1.02 0.72 -8.48
C LEU A 115 1.25 1.69 -7.32
N VAL A 116 2.37 2.40 -7.38
CA VAL A 116 2.75 3.45 -6.43
C VAL A 116 2.66 4.79 -7.15
N ILE A 117 2.19 5.82 -6.44
CA ILE A 117 2.04 7.15 -7.00
C ILE A 117 2.73 8.16 -6.12
N PHE A 118 3.75 8.78 -6.70
CA PHE A 118 4.49 9.87 -6.08
C PHE A 118 4.04 11.21 -6.63
N VAL A 119 4.14 12.25 -5.80
CA VAL A 119 3.93 13.64 -6.19
C VAL A 119 5.22 14.41 -5.94
N ALA A 120 5.71 15.10 -6.98
CA ALA A 120 6.82 16.02 -6.85
C ALA A 120 6.37 17.28 -6.10
N VAL A 121 7.16 17.71 -5.12
CA VAL A 121 6.83 18.82 -4.22
C VAL A 121 8.01 19.80 -4.12
N GLY A 122 7.69 21.09 -4.21
CA GLY A 122 8.64 22.17 -4.06
C GLY A 122 8.98 22.47 -2.59
N PRO A 123 9.94 23.39 -2.34
CA PRO A 123 10.35 23.79 -0.98
C PRO A 123 9.22 24.37 -0.12
N ASP A 124 8.18 24.94 -0.73
CA ASP A 124 6.97 25.45 -0.07
C ASP A 124 5.95 24.35 0.26
N GLY A 125 6.26 23.09 -0.05
CA GLY A 125 5.41 21.93 0.14
C GLY A 125 4.30 21.80 -0.90
N LYS A 126 4.27 22.64 -1.95
CA LYS A 126 3.25 22.56 -3.00
C LYS A 126 3.68 21.64 -4.14
N PRO A 127 2.73 20.99 -4.84
CA PRO A 127 3.04 20.18 -6.00
C PRO A 127 3.72 21.00 -7.10
N VAL A 128 4.75 20.43 -7.74
CA VAL A 128 5.47 21.04 -8.86
C VAL A 128 5.40 20.17 -10.11
N PRO A 129 5.47 20.75 -11.33
CA PRO A 129 5.43 19.97 -12.56
C PRO A 129 6.56 18.93 -12.66
N VAL A 130 6.28 17.79 -13.28
CA VAL A 130 7.27 16.74 -13.59
C VAL A 130 7.48 16.60 -15.11
N PRO A 131 8.62 16.05 -15.57
CA PRO A 131 8.79 15.70 -16.97
C PRO A 131 7.69 14.74 -17.44
N ALA A 132 7.14 14.96 -18.64
CA ALA A 132 6.12 14.08 -19.20
C ALA A 132 6.73 12.74 -19.62
N PHE A 133 6.05 11.64 -19.27
CA PHE A 133 6.36 10.31 -19.76
C PHE A 133 5.62 10.05 -21.07
N GLU A 134 6.38 9.76 -22.12
CA GLU A 134 5.86 9.35 -23.43
C GLU A 134 6.30 7.90 -23.69
N PRO A 135 5.36 6.94 -23.79
CA PRO A 135 5.71 5.54 -24.03
C PRO A 135 6.23 5.34 -25.45
N ARG A 136 7.41 4.74 -25.58
CA ARG A 136 8.13 4.55 -26.84
C ARG A 136 7.94 3.13 -27.38
N THR A 137 7.86 2.14 -26.51
CA THR A 137 7.66 0.72 -26.87
C THR A 137 6.21 0.27 -26.70
N ASP A 138 5.83 -0.85 -27.32
CA ASP A 138 4.49 -1.44 -27.14
C ASP A 138 4.25 -1.88 -25.70
N ALA A 139 5.29 -2.38 -25.02
CA ALA A 139 5.23 -2.73 -23.61
C ALA A 139 4.95 -1.49 -22.73
N GLU A 140 5.68 -0.39 -22.95
CA GLU A 140 5.44 0.88 -22.25
C GLU A 140 4.04 1.44 -22.53
N ARG A 141 3.53 1.30 -23.77
CA ARG A 141 2.16 1.71 -24.13
C ARG A 141 1.12 0.90 -23.35
N LEU A 142 1.26 -0.42 -23.32
CA LEU A 142 0.36 -1.31 -22.58
C LEU A 142 0.37 -0.99 -21.08
N ASP A 143 1.54 -0.77 -20.50
CA ASP A 143 1.69 -0.43 -19.09
C ASP A 143 1.07 0.95 -18.75
N SER A 144 1.27 1.93 -19.64
CA SER A 144 0.64 3.24 -19.53
C SER A 144 -0.89 3.13 -19.60
N ASP A 145 -1.43 2.39 -20.56
CA ASP A 145 -2.88 2.17 -20.71
C ASP A 145 -3.48 1.51 -19.47
N HIS A 146 -2.80 0.50 -18.91
CA HIS A 146 -3.19 -0.13 -17.66
C HIS A 146 -3.18 0.86 -16.48
N ALA A 147 -2.16 1.72 -16.38
CA ALA A 147 -2.09 2.73 -15.32
C ALA A 147 -3.20 3.80 -15.46
N VAL A 148 -3.48 4.23 -16.69
CA VAL A 148 -4.51 5.22 -17.01
C VAL A 148 -5.91 4.67 -16.74
N ALA A 149 -6.19 3.43 -17.14
CA ALA A 149 -7.49 2.79 -16.95
C ALA A 149 -7.87 2.67 -15.45
N ARG A 150 -6.90 2.61 -14.54
CA ARG A 150 -7.13 2.58 -13.09
C ARG A 150 -7.39 3.95 -12.46
N ILE A 151 -7.17 5.06 -13.18
CA ILE A 151 -7.37 6.42 -12.66
C ILE A 151 -8.82 6.66 -12.25
N ALA A 152 -9.77 6.31 -13.12
CA ALA A 152 -11.19 6.49 -12.86
C ALA A 152 -11.64 5.71 -11.62
N VAL A 153 -11.29 4.42 -11.56
CA VAL A 153 -11.64 3.57 -10.41
C VAL A 153 -11.03 4.09 -9.11
N ARG A 154 -9.77 4.55 -9.13
CA ARG A 154 -9.15 5.15 -7.96
C ARG A 154 -9.86 6.43 -7.53
N LYS A 155 -10.33 7.25 -8.47
CA LYS A 155 -11.13 8.44 -8.15
C LYS A 155 -12.42 8.05 -7.44
N ASP A 156 -13.14 7.05 -7.94
CA ASP A 156 -14.36 6.53 -7.31
C ASP A 156 -14.09 6.02 -5.89
N ILE A 157 -13.00 5.28 -5.68
CA ILE A 157 -12.56 4.82 -4.34
C ILE A 157 -12.32 6.01 -3.41
N VAL A 158 -11.61 7.05 -3.89
CA VAL A 158 -11.32 8.25 -3.09
C VAL A 158 -12.60 8.98 -2.71
N GLU A 159 -13.56 9.08 -3.62
CA GLU A 159 -14.86 9.69 -3.35
C GLU A 159 -15.67 8.86 -2.35
N GLU A 160 -15.70 7.54 -2.50
CA GLU A 160 -16.39 6.64 -1.58
C GLU A 160 -15.78 6.70 -0.16
N MET A 161 -14.45 6.67 -0.05
CA MET A 161 -13.74 6.81 1.24
C MET A 161 -14.08 8.13 1.95
N ARG A 162 -14.33 9.22 1.22
CA ARG A 162 -14.68 10.53 1.79
C ARG A 162 -16.12 10.61 2.29
N ARG A 163 -17.00 9.71 1.85
CA ARG A 163 -18.42 9.71 2.24
C ARG A 163 -18.66 9.17 3.64
N GLN A 164 -17.68 8.49 4.21
CA GLN A 164 -17.81 7.86 5.51
C GLN A 164 -16.86 8.51 6.51
N GLU A 165 -17.42 8.93 7.64
CA GLU A 165 -16.63 9.26 8.82
C GLU A 165 -16.28 7.96 9.56
N TYR A 166 -15.26 7.96 10.42
CA TYR A 166 -14.97 6.84 11.29
C TYR A 166 -14.95 7.35 12.72
N THR A 167 -15.86 6.83 13.54
CA THR A 167 -16.05 7.28 14.92
C THR A 167 -15.58 6.23 15.91
N ASP A 168 -15.47 6.59 17.18
CA ASP A 168 -15.18 5.63 18.27
C ASP A 168 -16.36 4.69 18.59
N ALA A 169 -17.55 4.93 18.04
CA ALA A 169 -18.68 4.02 18.18
C ALA A 169 -18.41 2.68 17.47
N GLY A 170 -19.21 1.66 17.76
CA GLY A 170 -19.04 0.34 17.15
C GLY A 170 -18.91 -0.77 18.18
N THR A 171 -19.02 -2.00 17.71
CA THR A 171 -18.78 -3.21 18.52
C THR A 171 -17.78 -4.17 17.89
N ALA A 172 -17.28 -3.85 16.69
CA ALA A 172 -16.23 -4.61 16.03
C ALA A 172 -14.92 -4.63 16.81
N GLU A 173 -14.11 -5.68 16.60
CA GLU A 173 -12.74 -5.71 17.14
C GLU A 173 -11.96 -4.49 16.62
N ARG A 174 -11.26 -3.84 17.55
CA ARG A 174 -10.56 -2.59 17.32
C ARG A 174 -9.25 -2.59 18.10
N THR A 175 -8.18 -2.26 17.41
CA THR A 175 -6.85 -2.06 17.97
C THR A 175 -6.40 -0.62 17.71
N VAL A 176 -5.77 0.00 18.70
CA VAL A 176 -5.16 1.32 18.53
C VAL A 176 -3.73 1.29 19.05
N LEU A 177 -2.76 1.40 18.14
CA LEU A 177 -1.36 1.59 18.48
C LEU A 177 -1.07 3.09 18.64
N ARG A 178 -0.31 3.45 19.68
CA ARG A 178 0.09 4.85 19.92
C ARG A 178 1.57 4.92 20.29
N PHE A 179 2.31 5.74 19.58
CA PHE A 179 3.75 5.93 19.78
C PHE A 179 4.18 7.30 19.25
N LEU A 180 5.43 7.68 19.49
CA LEU A 180 6.03 8.89 18.91
C LEU A 180 6.75 8.53 17.62
N ALA A 181 6.59 9.33 16.58
CA ALA A 181 7.37 9.19 15.35
C ALA A 181 8.86 9.44 15.64
N ALA A 182 9.69 8.42 15.47
CA ALA A 182 11.10 8.47 15.84
C ALA A 182 11.94 9.12 14.73
N PRO A 183 13.13 9.68 15.06
CA PRO A 183 14.04 10.24 14.06
C PRO A 183 14.54 9.24 13.01
N THR A 184 14.51 7.94 13.30
CA THR A 184 14.88 6.86 12.37
C THR A 184 13.86 6.64 11.26
N ASP A 185 12.63 7.15 11.41
CA ASP A 185 11.48 6.81 10.56
C ASP A 185 11.33 7.78 9.37
N VAL A 186 12.39 8.52 9.03
CA VAL A 186 12.30 9.80 8.33
C VAL A 186 13.05 9.77 7.00
N ASN A 187 12.49 10.45 5.99
CA ASN A 187 13.22 10.78 4.77
C ASN A 187 14.02 12.10 4.88
N TRP A 188 14.83 12.41 3.86
CA TRP A 188 15.69 13.61 3.79
C TRP A 188 14.94 14.95 3.96
N GLY A 189 13.61 14.96 3.83
CA GLY A 189 12.75 16.13 3.99
C GLY A 189 12.16 16.33 5.39
N GLY A 190 12.59 15.55 6.40
CA GLY A 190 12.10 15.69 7.78
C GLY A 190 10.68 15.16 8.01
N LYS A 191 10.14 14.40 7.06
CA LYS A 191 8.83 13.74 7.13
C LYS A 191 8.99 12.23 7.27
N VAL A 192 8.04 11.58 7.92
CA VAL A 192 8.01 10.11 8.02
C VAL A 192 7.91 9.50 6.61
N HIS A 193 8.67 8.44 6.35
CA HIS A 193 8.64 7.74 5.06
C HIS A 193 7.32 6.99 4.86
N GLY A 194 6.83 6.91 3.60
CA GLY A 194 5.58 6.22 3.29
C GLY A 194 5.64 4.74 3.66
N GLY A 195 6.78 4.11 3.40
CA GLY A 195 7.11 2.75 3.82
C GLY A 195 6.89 2.49 5.32
N THR A 196 7.43 3.35 6.18
CA THR A 196 7.30 3.20 7.64
C THR A 196 5.85 3.29 8.12
N VAL A 197 5.04 4.15 7.51
CA VAL A 197 3.61 4.22 7.84
C VAL A 197 2.88 2.95 7.41
N MET A 198 3.28 2.33 6.30
CA MET A 198 2.70 1.06 5.84
C MET A 198 3.06 -0.11 6.75
N ASP A 199 4.26 -0.10 7.32
CA ASP A 199 4.67 -1.08 8.33
C ASP A 199 3.79 -0.99 9.58
N TRP A 200 3.59 0.22 10.12
CA TRP A 200 2.68 0.42 11.26
C TRP A 200 1.22 0.04 10.96
N ILE A 201 0.77 0.25 9.72
CA ILE A 201 -0.57 -0.17 9.27
C ILE A 201 -0.70 -1.70 9.31
N ASP A 202 0.33 -2.42 8.85
CA ASP A 202 0.35 -3.88 8.84
C ASP A 202 0.37 -4.44 10.27
N GLU A 203 1.21 -3.88 11.15
CA GLU A 203 1.28 -4.27 12.56
C GLU A 203 -0.06 -4.08 13.28
N ALA A 204 -0.69 -2.91 13.12
CA ALA A 204 -2.00 -2.65 13.73
C ALA A 204 -3.08 -3.60 13.20
N ALA A 205 -3.04 -3.89 11.90
CA ALA A 205 -3.97 -4.83 11.28
C ALA A 205 -3.77 -6.26 11.78
N TYR A 206 -2.51 -6.72 11.87
CA TYR A 206 -2.12 -8.00 12.44
C TYR A 206 -2.67 -8.18 13.85
N VAL A 207 -2.42 -7.21 14.74
CA VAL A 207 -2.93 -7.29 16.13
C VAL A 207 -4.46 -7.32 16.15
N CYS A 208 -5.14 -6.52 15.32
CA CYS A 208 -6.60 -6.51 15.23
C CYS A 208 -7.17 -7.85 14.73
N SER A 209 -6.61 -8.43 13.67
CA SER A 209 -7.11 -9.68 13.10
C SER A 209 -6.82 -10.88 13.99
N THR A 210 -5.61 -10.98 14.53
CA THR A 210 -5.20 -12.06 15.44
C THR A 210 -6.05 -12.05 16.71
N ARG A 211 -6.35 -10.88 17.30
CA ARG A 211 -7.27 -10.78 18.44
C ARG A 211 -8.68 -11.24 18.13
N TYR A 212 -9.16 -10.97 16.91
CA TYR A 212 -10.50 -11.35 16.49
C TYR A 212 -10.65 -12.86 16.26
N CYS A 213 -9.73 -13.49 15.52
CA CYS A 213 -9.84 -14.90 15.15
C CYS A 213 -9.17 -15.87 16.13
N GLY A 214 -8.27 -15.38 16.99
CA GLY A 214 -7.50 -16.21 17.94
C GLY A 214 -6.43 -17.08 17.30
N LEU A 215 -6.07 -16.82 16.04
CA LEU A 215 -5.06 -17.55 15.26
C LEU A 215 -4.03 -16.56 14.70
N ASP A 216 -2.89 -17.07 14.28
CA ASP A 216 -1.93 -16.25 13.54
C ASP A 216 -2.52 -15.78 12.20
N THR A 217 -2.19 -14.55 11.81
CA THR A 217 -2.76 -13.93 10.61
C THR A 217 -1.70 -13.29 9.73
N VAL A 218 -1.96 -13.26 8.43
CA VAL A 218 -1.09 -12.59 7.46
C VAL A 218 -1.91 -11.70 6.54
N ALA A 219 -1.34 -10.57 6.12
CA ALA A 219 -1.92 -9.74 5.08
C ALA A 219 -1.76 -10.44 3.70
N VAL A 220 -2.88 -10.63 3.00
CA VAL A 220 -2.87 -11.15 1.61
C VAL A 220 -3.09 -10.05 0.58
N PHE A 221 -3.58 -8.89 1.04
CA PHE A 221 -3.85 -7.76 0.18
C PHE A 221 -3.81 -6.46 1.00
N SER A 222 -3.09 -5.46 0.48
CA SER A 222 -3.16 -4.09 0.99
C SER A 222 -3.74 -3.17 -0.08
N GLY A 223 -4.92 -2.62 0.22
CA GLY A 223 -5.73 -1.88 -0.73
C GLY A 223 -5.78 -0.40 -0.45
N GLY A 224 -5.14 0.37 -1.32
CA GLY A 224 -5.38 1.82 -1.44
C GLY A 224 -4.95 2.60 -0.22
N VAL A 225 -3.72 2.34 0.25
CA VAL A 225 -3.04 3.20 1.23
C VAL A 225 -2.98 4.61 0.63
N ARG A 226 -3.64 5.56 1.27
CA ARG A 226 -3.73 6.93 0.79
C ARG A 226 -3.17 7.88 1.82
N PHE A 227 -2.12 8.59 1.43
CA PHE A 227 -1.48 9.62 2.25
C PHE A 227 -2.19 10.96 2.00
N LEU A 228 -2.96 11.40 3.00
CA LEU A 228 -3.78 12.61 2.99
C LEU A 228 -3.00 13.85 3.41
N LYS A 229 -2.18 13.69 4.45
CA LYS A 229 -1.39 14.75 5.08
C LYS A 229 -0.02 14.20 5.48
N PRO A 230 1.04 15.02 5.48
CA PRO A 230 2.36 14.59 5.91
C PRO A 230 2.42 14.38 7.43
N LEU A 231 3.08 13.29 7.85
CA LEU A 231 3.45 13.02 9.25
C LEU A 231 4.81 13.68 9.60
N ARG A 232 4.92 14.27 10.79
CA ARG A 232 6.14 14.94 11.26
C ARG A 232 6.83 14.17 12.38
N ILE A 233 8.15 14.35 12.49
CA ILE A 233 8.94 13.80 13.59
C ILE A 233 8.45 14.36 14.91
N GLY A 234 8.40 13.49 15.93
CA GLY A 234 8.00 13.86 17.27
C GLY A 234 6.50 14.12 17.42
N ASP A 235 5.71 13.98 16.35
CA ASP A 235 4.26 13.85 16.48
C ASP A 235 3.95 12.55 17.22
N VAL A 236 2.87 12.58 18.01
CA VAL A 236 2.19 11.36 18.43
C VAL A 236 1.52 10.79 17.19
N VAL A 237 1.70 9.49 16.97
CA VAL A 237 1.05 8.72 15.92
C VAL A 237 0.03 7.81 16.57
N GLU A 238 -1.16 7.75 15.98
CA GLU A 238 -2.21 6.81 16.33
C GLU A 238 -2.55 5.98 15.09
N VAL A 239 -2.38 4.67 15.18
CA VAL A 239 -2.79 3.73 14.13
C VAL A 239 -3.95 2.91 14.65
N GLU A 240 -5.16 3.26 14.20
CA GLU A 240 -6.39 2.57 14.55
C GLU A 240 -6.74 1.56 13.45
N ALA A 241 -6.74 0.28 13.80
CA ALA A 241 -7.24 -0.82 12.98
C ALA A 241 -8.60 -1.29 13.52
N ARG A 242 -9.56 -1.50 12.63
CA ARG A 242 -10.90 -1.99 12.96
C ARG A 242 -11.39 -3.02 11.96
N LEU A 243 -11.91 -4.14 12.45
CA LEU A 243 -12.60 -5.11 11.61
C LEU A 243 -13.87 -4.48 11.03
N VAL A 244 -14.02 -4.50 9.71
CA VAL A 244 -15.20 -3.92 9.03
C VAL A 244 -15.99 -4.94 8.23
N TYR A 245 -15.40 -6.10 7.91
CA TYR A 245 -16.09 -7.16 7.17
C TYR A 245 -15.35 -8.49 7.27
N THR A 246 -16.07 -9.61 7.28
CA THR A 246 -15.50 -10.97 7.17
C THR A 246 -16.12 -11.72 6.00
N GLY A 247 -15.28 -12.27 5.12
CA GLY A 247 -15.65 -13.36 4.21
C GLY A 247 -15.46 -14.72 4.88
N HIS A 248 -15.40 -15.80 4.08
CA HIS A 248 -15.17 -17.15 4.62
C HIS A 248 -13.78 -17.32 5.28
N LYS A 249 -12.72 -16.85 4.62
CA LYS A 249 -11.33 -16.90 5.14
C LYS A 249 -10.68 -15.53 5.34
N GLY A 250 -11.29 -14.48 4.80
CA GLY A 250 -10.71 -13.13 4.76
C GLY A 250 -11.35 -12.20 5.78
N MET A 251 -10.53 -11.42 6.48
CA MET A 251 -10.93 -10.37 7.41
C MET A 251 -10.50 -9.03 6.81
N HIS A 252 -11.47 -8.18 6.51
CA HIS A 252 -11.23 -6.84 6.01
C HIS A 252 -11.09 -5.89 7.19
N VAL A 253 -9.94 -5.25 7.27
CA VAL A 253 -9.56 -4.36 8.37
C VAL A 253 -9.37 -2.96 7.78
N ALA A 254 -10.17 -2.00 8.25
CA ALA A 254 -9.98 -0.59 7.94
C ALA A 254 -8.95 -0.02 8.90
N VAL A 255 -7.96 0.70 8.37
CA VAL A 255 -6.88 1.30 9.16
C VAL A 255 -6.85 2.80 8.93
N HIS A 256 -6.87 3.55 10.02
CA HIS A 256 -6.71 5.01 10.05
C HIS A 256 -5.45 5.37 10.82
N VAL A 257 -4.59 6.14 10.17
CA VAL A 257 -3.44 6.76 10.82
C VAL A 257 -3.77 8.21 11.07
N ARG A 258 -3.61 8.63 12.33
CA ARG A 258 -3.69 10.03 12.73
C ARG A 258 -2.36 10.48 13.32
N SER A 259 -2.01 11.75 13.16
CA SER A 259 -0.84 12.33 13.84
C SER A 259 -1.11 13.72 14.35
N GLY A 260 -0.39 14.12 15.40
CA GLY A 260 -0.53 15.43 15.99
C GLY A 260 0.57 15.73 17.00
N SER A 261 0.72 17.01 17.35
CA SER A 261 1.75 17.42 18.31
C SER A 261 1.47 16.79 19.68
N PRO A 262 2.48 16.23 20.39
CA PRO A 262 2.32 15.72 21.75
C PRO A 262 1.91 16.80 22.76
N ARG A 263 2.00 18.08 22.38
CA ARG A 263 1.59 19.23 23.20
C ARG A 263 0.10 19.52 23.10
N SER A 264 -0.61 18.89 22.17
CA SER A 264 -2.04 19.08 21.91
C SER A 264 -2.77 17.73 21.89
N ARG A 265 -4.09 17.76 22.02
CA ARG A 265 -4.94 16.56 21.81
C ARG A 265 -5.53 16.47 20.41
N GLU A 266 -5.29 17.48 19.58
CA GLU A 266 -5.76 17.51 18.20
C GLU A 266 -4.90 16.57 17.35
N MET A 267 -5.57 15.69 16.60
CA MET A 267 -4.95 14.68 15.76
C MET A 267 -5.54 14.81 14.35
N ASP A 268 -4.67 14.95 13.37
CA ASP A 268 -5.03 15.03 11.96
C ASP A 268 -5.08 13.63 11.35
N LEU A 269 -6.11 13.31 10.57
CA LEU A 269 -6.12 12.09 9.77
C LEU A 269 -5.09 12.21 8.64
N THR A 270 -4.05 11.38 8.70
CA THR A 270 -2.91 11.41 7.77
C THR A 270 -2.99 10.32 6.73
N THR A 271 -3.43 9.12 7.09
CA THR A 271 -3.46 7.97 6.16
C THR A 271 -4.72 7.13 6.37
N THR A 272 -5.27 6.61 5.28
CA THR A 272 -6.38 5.65 5.29
C THR A 272 -5.98 4.42 4.49
N CYS A 273 -6.35 3.23 4.95
CA CYS A 273 -6.11 1.96 4.25
C CYS A 273 -7.26 0.96 4.50
N LEU A 274 -7.49 0.06 3.54
CA LEU A 274 -8.23 -1.18 3.79
C LEU A 274 -7.33 -2.37 3.46
N THR A 275 -6.99 -3.17 4.46
CA THR A 275 -6.20 -4.39 4.31
C THR A 275 -7.08 -5.63 4.46
N VAL A 276 -6.67 -6.74 3.86
CA VAL A 276 -7.32 -8.05 4.02
C VAL A 276 -6.33 -9.01 4.63
N MET A 277 -6.71 -9.51 5.80
CA MET A 277 -5.97 -10.48 6.59
C MET A 277 -6.60 -11.86 6.41
N VAL A 278 -5.79 -12.92 6.44
CA VAL A 278 -6.27 -14.32 6.51
C VAL A 278 -5.66 -15.00 7.72
N ALA A 279 -6.43 -15.87 8.37
CA ALA A 279 -5.91 -16.73 9.42
C ALA A 279 -5.17 -17.93 8.82
N ARG A 280 -4.09 -18.37 9.47
CA ARG A 280 -3.30 -19.54 9.10
C ARG A 280 -3.33 -20.60 10.21
N ASP A 281 -3.24 -21.86 9.83
CA ASP A 281 -2.91 -22.96 10.75
C ASP A 281 -1.39 -23.10 10.93
N ASP A 282 -0.97 -24.07 11.76
CA ASP A 282 0.44 -24.34 12.05
C ASP A 282 1.25 -24.77 10.81
N GLU A 283 0.59 -25.20 9.73
CA GLU A 283 1.20 -25.55 8.45
C GLU A 283 1.30 -24.35 7.50
N GLY A 284 0.81 -23.17 7.90
CA GLY A 284 0.79 -21.95 7.09
C GLY A 284 -0.37 -21.87 6.09
N THR A 285 -1.32 -22.80 6.14
CA THR A 285 -2.46 -22.87 5.23
C THR A 285 -3.58 -21.94 5.69
N ALA A 286 -4.21 -21.22 4.75
CA ALA A 286 -5.31 -20.31 5.06
C ALA A 286 -6.56 -21.07 5.51
N VAL A 287 -7.09 -20.75 6.69
CA VAL A 287 -8.25 -21.40 7.31
C VAL A 287 -9.48 -20.48 7.39
N PRO A 288 -10.70 -21.03 7.57
CA PRO A 288 -11.90 -20.22 7.81
C PRO A 288 -11.78 -19.36 9.06
N VAL A 289 -12.40 -18.18 9.04
CA VAL A 289 -12.42 -17.25 10.18
C VAL A 289 -13.82 -17.19 10.80
N PRO A 290 -13.95 -16.83 12.09
CA PRO A 290 -15.25 -16.57 12.69
C PRO A 290 -16.04 -15.54 11.87
N PRO A 291 -17.33 -15.76 11.58
CA PRO A 291 -18.13 -14.77 10.88
C PRO A 291 -18.45 -13.61 11.82
N TRP A 292 -18.21 -12.38 11.36
CA TRP A 292 -18.61 -11.17 12.05
C TRP A 292 -19.94 -10.65 11.50
N ALA A 293 -20.87 -10.32 12.40
CA ALA A 293 -22.13 -9.67 12.06
C ALA A 293 -22.19 -8.28 12.70
N PRO A 294 -22.49 -7.22 11.93
CA PRO A 294 -22.56 -5.86 12.47
C PRO A 294 -23.73 -5.70 13.44
N ARG A 295 -23.48 -5.14 14.63
CA ARG A 295 -24.49 -5.01 15.70
C ARG A 295 -24.98 -3.59 15.89
N SER A 296 -24.06 -2.62 15.85
CA SER A 296 -24.37 -1.19 15.98
C SER A 296 -24.66 -0.54 14.61
N GLU A 297 -25.18 0.69 14.62
CA GLU A 297 -25.34 1.49 13.42
C GLU A 297 -24.00 1.74 12.72
N GLU A 298 -22.96 2.07 13.50
CA GLU A 298 -21.59 2.25 13.00
C GLU A 298 -21.09 0.99 12.30
N ASP A 299 -21.24 -0.18 12.94
CA ASP A 299 -20.80 -1.44 12.36
C ASP A 299 -21.47 -1.71 11.00
N ARG A 300 -22.79 -1.45 10.89
CA ARG A 300 -23.53 -1.65 9.62
C ARG A 300 -23.04 -0.71 8.54
N ARG A 301 -22.85 0.56 8.88
CA ARG A 301 -22.36 1.59 7.95
C ARG A 301 -20.97 1.26 7.42
N LEU A 302 -20.03 0.88 8.31
CA LEU A 302 -18.67 0.51 7.92
C LEU A 302 -18.64 -0.81 7.14
N HIS A 303 -19.50 -1.77 7.47
CA HIS A 303 -19.67 -3.01 6.73
C HIS A 303 -20.15 -2.77 5.29
N GLU A 304 -21.20 -1.99 5.11
CA GLU A 304 -21.70 -1.62 3.78
C GLU A 304 -20.66 -0.85 2.98
N HIS A 305 -19.97 0.09 3.62
CA HIS A 305 -18.89 0.85 3.00
C HIS A 305 -17.74 -0.05 2.52
N ALA A 306 -17.27 -0.99 3.34
CA ALA A 306 -16.25 -1.95 2.94
C ALA A 306 -16.68 -2.76 1.69
N ARG A 307 -17.94 -3.19 1.64
CA ARG A 307 -18.51 -3.89 0.46
C ARG A 307 -18.55 -2.99 -0.77
N ASN A 308 -18.95 -1.73 -0.63
CA ASN A 308 -18.96 -0.76 -1.73
C ASN A 308 -17.55 -0.55 -2.30
N LEU A 309 -16.54 -0.39 -1.44
CA LEU A 309 -15.15 -0.25 -1.87
C LEU A 309 -14.67 -1.47 -2.67
N LEU A 310 -15.05 -2.68 -2.26
CA LEU A 310 -14.71 -3.91 -2.97
C LEU A 310 -15.40 -4.00 -4.34
N LEU A 311 -16.66 -3.58 -4.42
CA LEU A 311 -17.40 -3.49 -5.69
C LEU A 311 -16.82 -2.45 -6.64
N ILE A 312 -16.36 -1.30 -6.13
CA ILE A 312 -15.68 -0.30 -6.96
C ILE A 312 -14.36 -0.87 -7.47
N ARG A 313 -13.56 -1.50 -6.60
CA ARG A 313 -12.28 -2.13 -6.97
C ARG A 313 -12.43 -3.19 -8.04
N SER A 314 -13.49 -4.01 -8.01
CA SER A 314 -13.70 -5.04 -9.02
C SER A 314 -14.00 -4.50 -10.42
N ARG A 315 -14.25 -3.20 -10.57
CA ARG A 315 -14.40 -2.54 -11.88
C ARG A 315 -13.06 -2.25 -12.55
N ALA A 316 -11.95 -2.30 -11.81
CA ALA A 316 -10.64 -2.07 -12.39
C ALA A 316 -10.24 -3.24 -13.32
N PRO A 317 -9.57 -2.96 -14.45
CA PRO A 317 -9.10 -4.01 -15.35
C PRO A 317 -8.24 -5.05 -14.64
N GLY A 318 -8.51 -6.34 -14.88
CA GLY A 318 -7.80 -7.46 -14.26
C GLY A 318 -8.07 -7.67 -12.76
N SER A 319 -8.94 -6.87 -12.13
CA SER A 319 -9.35 -7.09 -10.74
C SER A 319 -10.49 -8.10 -10.68
N VAL A 320 -10.43 -8.99 -9.68
CA VAL A 320 -11.45 -10.03 -9.46
C VAL A 320 -12.30 -9.64 -8.26
N LEU A 321 -13.62 -9.68 -8.41
CA LEU A 321 -14.52 -9.55 -7.26
C LEU A 321 -14.30 -10.76 -6.33
N PRO A 322 -14.02 -10.54 -5.02
CA PRO A 322 -13.88 -11.63 -4.07
C PRO A 322 -15.08 -12.57 -4.13
N THR A 323 -14.84 -13.88 -4.06
CA THR A 323 -15.87 -14.91 -4.30
C THR A 323 -17.11 -14.73 -3.43
N HIS A 324 -16.93 -14.29 -2.18
CA HIS A 324 -17.99 -14.06 -1.21
C HIS A 324 -18.85 -12.79 -1.46
N LEU A 325 -18.49 -11.97 -2.45
CA LEU A 325 -19.30 -10.83 -2.91
C LEU A 325 -20.01 -11.10 -4.25
N ARG A 326 -19.77 -12.26 -4.87
CA ARG A 326 -20.44 -12.63 -6.13
C ARG A 326 -21.91 -12.99 -5.87
N PRO A 327 -22.86 -12.56 -6.71
CA PRO A 327 -24.26 -12.96 -6.60
C PRO A 327 -24.37 -14.49 -6.67
N GLY A 328 -25.02 -15.13 -5.69
CA GLY A 328 -25.17 -16.59 -5.61
C GLY A 328 -24.20 -17.33 -4.68
N SER A 329 -23.26 -16.64 -4.03
CA SER A 329 -22.36 -17.24 -3.01
C SER A 329 -23.02 -17.48 -1.63
N GLY A 330 -24.30 -17.16 -1.49
CA GLY A 330 -25.13 -17.61 -0.38
C GLY A 330 -25.89 -18.87 -0.78
N GLY A 331 -25.24 -20.03 -0.74
CA GLY A 331 -25.90 -21.31 -1.00
C GLY A 331 -24.96 -22.43 -1.40
N ASN A 332 -24.85 -23.41 -0.51
CA ASN A 332 -24.26 -24.75 -0.61
C ASN A 332 -22.73 -24.93 -0.57
N GLU A 333 -22.35 -25.68 0.47
CA GLU A 333 -21.14 -26.50 0.72
C GLU A 333 -19.87 -25.83 1.26
#